data_AF-A0A5C2SEZ6-F1
#
_entry.id   AF-A0A5C2SEZ6-F1
#
_cell.length_a   1.000
_cell.length_b   1.000
_cell.length_c   1.000
_cell.angle_alpha   90.00
_cell.angle_beta   90.00
_cell.angle_gamma   90.00
#
_symmetry.space_group_name_H-M   'P 1'
#
loop_
_entity.id
_entity.type
_entity.pdbx_description
1 polymer ?
#
loop_
_entity_poly.entity_id
_entity_poly.type
_entity_poly.pdbx_seq_one_letter_code
_entity_poly.pdbx_strand_id
1 'polypeptide(L)'
;MHSTMDRSFLEELPTEACAEAKPTRQTSNCVPLATAAPLPTITTDSIYTLKTSISTEHFPDDLLVHGNVESVSQATIHYSRVYPIFPRDYTGFPGGKRGRMRKWFADAALSRNVAHLHLASAVQLLSDAHATVLRAPLSLPHESDDGSLVSVVVKIAHHTCGAHQRLVEEAELFNAISPLLEDDPAQNEPDADENAENREVKIPRFYGFYLPVRKDGSMRFRSHGELCDEECQQEVPWMTPILLLGGETEETALED
;
A
#
# COMPACT_ATOMS: atom_id res chain seq x y z
N MET A 1 -9.87 13.16 53.03
CA MET A 1 -9.19 12.18 52.14
C MET A 1 -8.93 12.88 50.81
N HIS A 2 -7.82 13.59 50.71
CA HIS A 2 -7.36 14.22 49.48
C HIS A 2 -6.06 13.54 49.09
N SER A 3 -6.05 12.89 47.92
CA SER A 3 -4.91 12.19 47.37
C SER A 3 -4.15 13.16 46.47
N THR A 4 -3.07 13.74 47.00
CA THR A 4 -2.04 14.43 46.23
C THR A 4 -1.12 13.37 45.63
N MET A 5 -1.15 13.21 44.31
CA MET A 5 -0.10 12.48 43.61
C MET A 5 1.02 13.45 43.23
N ASP A 6 2.18 13.21 43.85
CA ASP A 6 3.46 13.83 43.53
C ASP A 6 3.83 13.58 42.07
N ARG A 7 4.07 14.68 41.35
CA ARG A 7 4.53 14.72 39.97
C ARG A 7 5.94 15.28 39.97
N SER A 8 6.90 14.45 40.37
CA SER A 8 8.31 14.82 40.41
C SER A 8 9.18 13.61 40.10
N PHE A 9 9.40 13.38 38.81
CA PHE A 9 10.56 12.65 38.27
C PHE A 9 10.75 13.12 36.81
N LEU A 10 11.24 14.35 36.65
CA LEU A 10 11.94 14.79 35.44
C LEU A 10 13.42 14.56 35.70
N GLU A 11 13.91 13.38 35.32
CA GLU A 11 15.35 13.18 35.12
C GLU A 11 15.71 13.75 33.75
N GLU A 12 16.61 14.72 33.81
CA GLU A 12 17.25 15.39 32.68
C GLU A 12 18.04 14.36 31.86
N LEU A 13 17.68 14.20 30.58
CA LEU A 13 18.53 13.49 29.63
C LEU A 13 19.48 14.48 28.93
N PRO A 14 20.79 14.17 28.85
CA PRO A 14 21.77 15.08 28.28
C PRO A 14 21.55 15.25 26.77
N THR A 15 21.51 16.52 26.38
CA THR A 15 21.33 16.99 25.00
C THR A 15 22.69 17.25 24.37
N GLU A 16 23.46 16.21 23.99
CA GLU A 16 24.69 16.44 23.20
C GLU A 16 24.99 15.34 22.18
N ALA A 17 25.45 15.79 21.01
CA ALA A 17 26.23 15.10 19.97
C ALA A 17 25.50 14.35 18.84
N CYS A 18 24.81 15.09 17.96
CA CYS A 18 24.82 14.76 16.53
C CYS A 18 26.19 15.16 15.93
N ALA A 19 27.17 14.27 16.03
CA ALA A 19 28.45 14.43 15.35
C ALA A 19 28.32 14.01 13.87
N GLU A 20 28.75 14.91 12.97
CA GLU A 20 28.94 14.70 11.54
C GLU A 20 29.73 13.43 11.23
N ALA A 21 29.12 12.49 10.52
CA ALA A 21 29.83 11.40 9.86
C ALA A 21 30.10 11.76 8.39
N LYS A 22 31.34 12.16 8.07
CA LYS A 22 31.84 12.22 6.69
C LYS A 22 32.02 10.80 6.14
N PRO A 23 31.43 10.44 4.98
CA PRO A 23 31.71 9.15 4.35
C PRO A 23 33.03 9.19 3.55
N THR A 24 33.90 8.24 3.85
CA THR A 24 35.15 7.94 3.14
C THR A 24 34.84 7.35 1.77
N ARG A 25 35.39 7.99 0.73
CA ARG A 25 35.27 7.61 -0.69
C ARG A 25 36.05 6.33 -0.97
N GLN A 26 35.38 5.18 -1.04
CA GLN A 26 35.96 3.93 -1.53
C GLN A 26 35.77 3.82 -3.05
N THR A 27 36.89 3.70 -3.78
CA THR A 27 36.93 3.39 -5.20
C THR A 27 36.78 1.87 -5.38
N SER A 28 35.61 1.39 -5.81
CA SER A 28 35.40 -0.01 -6.16
C SER A 28 35.66 -0.23 -7.66
N ASN A 29 36.35 -1.33 -7.96
CA ASN A 29 36.61 -1.80 -9.31
C ASN A 29 35.30 -2.34 -9.93
N CYS A 30 34.87 -1.74 -11.04
CA CYS A 30 33.72 -2.19 -11.82
C CYS A 30 34.05 -3.50 -12.57
N VAL A 31 33.37 -4.57 -12.22
CA VAL A 31 33.26 -5.78 -13.04
C VAL A 31 32.13 -5.54 -14.06
N PRO A 32 32.33 -5.79 -15.36
CA PRO A 32 31.29 -5.56 -16.37
C PRO A 32 30.07 -6.46 -16.12
N LEU A 33 28.93 -5.82 -15.89
CA LEU A 33 27.64 -6.42 -15.59
C LEU A 33 27.07 -7.06 -16.88
N ALA A 34 26.71 -8.35 -16.79
CA ALA A 34 26.09 -9.08 -17.89
C ALA A 34 24.80 -8.37 -18.35
N THR A 35 24.66 -8.20 -19.67
CA THR A 35 23.51 -7.56 -20.32
C THR A 35 22.24 -8.35 -20.02
N ALA A 36 21.41 -7.84 -19.11
CA ALA A 36 20.11 -8.42 -18.80
C ALA A 36 19.18 -8.30 -20.02
N ALA A 37 18.45 -9.38 -20.33
CA ALA A 37 17.46 -9.37 -21.39
C ALA A 37 16.35 -8.33 -21.10
N PRO A 38 15.83 -7.63 -22.12
CA PRO A 38 14.77 -6.64 -21.94
C PRO A 38 13.50 -7.33 -21.41
N LEU A 39 12.94 -6.81 -20.32
CA LEU A 39 11.69 -7.29 -19.74
C LEU A 39 10.54 -7.01 -20.72
N PRO A 40 9.56 -7.92 -20.86
CA PRO A 40 8.39 -7.72 -21.70
C PRO A 40 7.63 -6.46 -21.24
N THR A 41 7.43 -5.52 -22.16
CA THR A 41 6.66 -4.31 -21.91
C THR A 41 5.18 -4.64 -21.98
N ILE A 42 4.48 -4.57 -20.85
CA ILE A 42 3.02 -4.71 -20.80
C ILE A 42 2.42 -3.38 -21.22
N THR A 43 1.67 -3.36 -22.32
CA THR A 43 0.93 -2.19 -22.80
C THR A 43 -0.37 -2.04 -21.99
N THR A 44 -0.65 -0.83 -21.51
CA THR A 44 -1.79 -0.53 -20.63
C THR A 44 -3.11 -0.29 -21.34
N ASP A 45 -3.09 -0.06 -22.65
CA ASP A 45 -4.22 0.51 -23.41
C ASP A 45 -5.44 -0.42 -23.54
N SER A 46 -5.30 -1.71 -23.23
CA SER A 46 -6.37 -2.71 -23.31
C SER A 46 -6.65 -3.43 -21.99
N ILE A 47 -6.14 -2.91 -20.87
CA ILE A 47 -6.30 -3.58 -19.58
C ILE A 47 -7.62 -3.15 -18.96
N TYR A 48 -8.52 -4.11 -18.74
CA TYR A 48 -9.79 -3.88 -18.08
C TYR A 48 -9.56 -3.31 -16.68
N THR A 49 -10.23 -2.20 -16.37
CA THR A 49 -10.27 -1.72 -14.99
C THR A 49 -11.00 -2.76 -14.14
N LEU A 50 -10.44 -3.08 -12.98
CA LEU A 50 -11.11 -3.92 -12.00
C LEU A 50 -12.37 -3.18 -11.51
N LYS A 51 -13.54 -3.53 -12.08
CA LYS A 51 -14.85 -2.96 -11.72
C LYS A 51 -15.51 -3.74 -10.57
N THR A 52 -15.26 -5.04 -10.53
CA THR A 52 -15.87 -5.97 -9.55
C THR A 52 -15.04 -6.05 -8.27
N SER A 53 -15.66 -6.54 -7.19
CA SER A 53 -14.92 -6.92 -5.97
C SER A 53 -14.02 -8.11 -6.30
N ILE A 54 -12.83 -8.12 -5.69
CA ILE A 54 -12.06 -9.35 -5.60
C ILE A 54 -12.74 -10.19 -4.53
N SER A 55 -13.11 -11.43 -4.85
CA SER A 55 -13.77 -12.27 -3.86
C SER A 55 -12.84 -12.50 -2.67
N THR A 56 -13.41 -12.59 -1.47
CA THR A 56 -12.65 -12.79 -0.24
C THR A 56 -11.64 -13.93 -0.40
N GLU A 57 -12.04 -15.06 -0.99
CA GLU A 57 -11.19 -16.25 -1.18
C GLU A 57 -9.97 -16.04 -2.07
N HIS A 58 -10.03 -15.13 -3.04
CA HIS A 58 -8.92 -14.83 -3.98
C HIS A 58 -8.23 -13.51 -3.67
N PHE A 59 -8.64 -12.81 -2.61
CA PHE A 59 -8.05 -11.54 -2.26
C PHE A 59 -6.55 -11.70 -1.97
N PRO A 60 -5.67 -10.87 -2.56
CA PRO A 60 -4.23 -11.02 -2.40
C PRO A 60 -3.80 -10.87 -0.93
N ASP A 61 -3.09 -11.86 -0.42
CA ASP A 61 -2.44 -11.80 0.89
C ASP A 61 -1.06 -11.15 0.78
N ASP A 62 -0.38 -11.40 -0.33
CA ASP A 62 0.94 -10.88 -0.66
C ASP A 62 0.91 -10.19 -2.02
N LEU A 63 1.71 -9.15 -2.15
CA LEU A 63 1.89 -8.39 -3.37
C LEU A 63 3.37 -8.39 -3.76
N LEU A 64 3.66 -8.89 -4.96
CA LEU A 64 4.98 -8.84 -5.56
C LEU A 64 5.04 -7.66 -6.52
N VAL A 65 5.76 -6.61 -6.12
CA VAL A 65 5.84 -5.36 -6.85
C VAL A 65 7.05 -5.38 -7.75
N HIS A 66 6.81 -5.28 -9.05
CA HIS A 66 7.82 -5.25 -10.10
C HIS A 66 8.02 -3.83 -10.62
N GLY A 67 9.26 -3.52 -10.97
CA GLY A 67 9.59 -2.20 -11.45
C GLY A 67 9.80 -1.22 -10.30
N ASN A 68 9.69 0.06 -10.64
CA ASN A 68 10.47 1.03 -9.93
C ASN A 68 9.65 1.96 -9.09
N VAL A 69 9.63 1.69 -7.78
CA VAL A 69 9.09 2.64 -6.82
C VAL A 69 10.10 3.77 -6.58
N GLU A 70 11.42 3.48 -6.58
CA GLU A 70 12.45 4.40 -6.02
C GLU A 70 13.89 4.26 -6.60
N SER A 71 14.13 3.28 -7.49
CA SER A 71 15.30 3.08 -8.38
C SER A 71 16.69 2.93 -7.80
N VAL A 72 17.10 1.70 -7.44
CA VAL A 72 18.48 1.24 -7.71
C VAL A 72 18.59 -0.24 -8.16
N SER A 73 17.56 -1.08 -8.05
CA SER A 73 17.65 -2.45 -8.56
C SER A 73 16.32 -2.94 -9.10
N GLN A 74 16.36 -3.68 -10.22
CA GLN A 74 15.22 -4.37 -10.84
C GLN A 74 14.64 -5.51 -9.96
N ALA A 75 14.84 -5.43 -8.64
CA ALA A 75 14.42 -6.47 -7.71
C ALA A 75 12.92 -6.32 -7.44
N THR A 76 12.21 -7.43 -7.55
CA THR A 76 10.84 -7.53 -7.06
C THR A 76 10.81 -7.30 -5.56
N ILE A 77 9.96 -6.39 -5.09
CA ILE A 77 9.78 -6.10 -3.67
C ILE A 77 8.53 -6.84 -3.19
N HIS A 78 8.66 -7.55 -2.07
CA HIS A 78 7.56 -8.26 -1.45
C HIS A 78 6.84 -7.34 -0.45
N TYR A 79 5.53 -7.23 -0.61
CA TYR A 79 4.62 -6.57 0.31
C TYR A 79 3.61 -7.57 0.86
N SER A 80 3.14 -7.34 2.08
CA SER A 80 2.10 -8.15 2.73
C SER A 80 0.92 -7.27 3.08
N ARG A 81 -0.28 -7.84 2.92
CA ARG A 81 -1.54 -7.18 3.23
C ARG A 81 -1.63 -6.86 4.73
N VAL A 82 -2.10 -5.66 5.02
CA VAL A 82 -2.54 -5.21 6.35
C VAL A 82 -4.07 -5.12 6.38
N TYR A 83 -4.66 -4.52 5.34
CA TYR A 83 -6.10 -4.32 5.21
C TYR A 83 -6.62 -4.72 3.83
N PRO A 84 -7.91 -5.09 3.69
CA PRO A 84 -8.86 -5.36 4.79
C PRO A 84 -8.45 -6.62 5.58
N ILE A 85 -9.06 -6.90 6.74
CA ILE A 85 -8.79 -8.12 7.53
C ILE A 85 -9.91 -9.12 7.33
N PHE A 86 -9.60 -10.35 6.92
CA PHE A 86 -10.57 -11.41 6.66
C PHE A 86 -10.68 -12.44 7.79
N PRO A 87 -11.80 -13.19 7.89
CA PRO A 87 -11.93 -14.29 8.84
C PRO A 87 -10.77 -15.30 8.81
N ARG A 88 -10.24 -15.61 7.62
CA ARG A 88 -9.08 -16.52 7.45
C ARG A 88 -7.78 -15.99 8.04
N ASP A 89 -7.69 -14.69 8.33
CA ASP A 89 -6.50 -14.10 8.95
C ASP A 89 -6.38 -14.48 10.44
N TYR A 90 -7.48 -14.90 11.05
CA TYR A 90 -7.54 -15.30 12.46
C TYR A 90 -7.25 -16.78 12.69
N THR A 91 -7.37 -17.64 11.67
CA THR A 91 -7.39 -19.10 11.83
C THR A 91 -6.01 -19.76 12.03
N GLY A 92 -4.93 -18.99 12.19
CA GLY A 92 -3.56 -19.51 12.37
C GLY A 92 -2.95 -19.30 13.76
N PHE A 93 -3.66 -18.72 14.73
CA PHE A 93 -3.11 -18.40 16.05
C PHE A 93 -3.82 -19.17 17.17
N PRO A 94 -3.31 -20.34 17.60
CA PRO A 94 -3.73 -20.94 18.86
C PRO A 94 -3.27 -20.02 20.01
N GLY A 95 -4.17 -19.16 20.51
CA GLY A 95 -3.92 -18.36 21.72
C GLY A 95 -4.21 -16.85 21.65
N GLY A 96 -4.88 -16.34 20.62
CA GLY A 96 -5.58 -15.04 20.68
C GLY A 96 -4.75 -13.76 20.85
N LYS A 97 -3.41 -13.84 20.86
CA LYS A 97 -2.54 -12.64 20.95
C LYS A 97 -2.31 -12.03 19.57
N ARG A 98 -3.25 -11.16 19.16
CA ARG A 98 -3.02 -10.20 18.06
C ARG A 98 -1.85 -9.30 18.49
N GLY A 99 -0.76 -9.29 17.73
CA GLY A 99 0.34 -8.34 17.98
C GLY A 99 1.74 -8.86 17.66
N ARG A 100 1.95 -10.17 17.53
CA ARG A 100 3.17 -10.67 16.88
C ARG A 100 2.86 -10.99 15.44
N MET A 101 3.23 -10.03 14.59
CA MET A 101 3.52 -10.17 13.18
C MET A 101 3.88 -11.61 12.84
N ARG A 102 3.12 -12.22 11.92
CA ARG A 102 3.14 -13.65 11.61
C ARG A 102 4.60 -14.10 11.49
N LYS A 103 5.09 -14.86 12.48
CA LYS A 103 6.34 -15.60 12.32
C LYS A 103 6.09 -16.50 11.12
N TRP A 104 6.79 -16.25 10.03
CA TRP A 104 6.67 -16.95 8.75
C TRP A 104 6.59 -18.46 9.02
N PHE A 105 5.38 -19.03 9.02
CA PHE A 105 5.24 -20.46 9.14
C PHE A 105 5.63 -21.01 7.77
N ALA A 106 6.83 -21.59 7.68
CA ALA A 106 7.34 -22.21 6.46
C ALA A 106 6.38 -23.27 5.89
N ASP A 107 5.51 -23.83 6.75
CA ASP A 107 4.51 -24.84 6.38
C ASP A 107 3.15 -24.26 5.92
N ALA A 108 2.91 -22.94 6.07
CA ALA A 108 1.69 -22.27 5.58
C ALA A 108 1.83 -21.80 4.11
N ALA A 109 2.80 -22.34 3.38
CA ALA A 109 3.03 -22.06 1.96
C ALA A 109 1.95 -22.62 1.02
N LEU A 110 0.92 -23.30 1.55
CA LEU A 110 0.00 -24.09 0.74
C LEU A 110 -1.16 -23.35 0.06
N SER A 111 -1.38 -22.04 0.29
CA SER A 111 -2.35 -21.27 -0.52
C SER A 111 -2.32 -19.76 -0.24
N ARG A 112 -1.15 -19.12 -0.24
CA ARG A 112 -1.15 -17.65 -0.19
C ARG A 112 -1.55 -17.10 -1.55
N ASN A 113 -2.51 -16.19 -1.54
CA ASN A 113 -2.91 -15.47 -2.74
C ASN A 113 -1.86 -14.41 -3.04
N VAL A 114 -1.02 -14.67 -4.03
CA VAL A 114 0.05 -13.74 -4.43
C VAL A 114 -0.38 -13.02 -5.70
N ALA A 115 -0.52 -11.70 -5.62
CA ALA A 115 -0.73 -10.86 -6.79
C ALA A 115 0.59 -10.19 -7.23
N HIS A 116 0.66 -9.81 -8.50
CA HIS A 116 1.81 -9.13 -9.07
C HIS A 116 1.43 -7.73 -9.54
N LEU A 117 2.06 -6.70 -8.97
CA LEU A 117 1.85 -5.30 -9.36
C LEU A 117 3.00 -4.83 -10.25
N HIS A 118 2.71 -4.29 -11.43
CA HIS A 118 3.70 -3.93 -12.44
C HIS A 118 3.88 -2.42 -12.55
N LEU A 119 4.65 -1.83 -11.65
CA LEU A 119 4.89 -0.38 -11.63
C LEU A 119 5.80 0.11 -12.76
N ALA A 120 6.59 -0.77 -13.38
CA ALA A 120 7.37 -0.42 -14.58
C ALA A 120 6.50 0.00 -15.77
N SER A 121 5.25 -0.49 -15.83
CA SER A 121 4.26 -0.14 -16.85
C SER A 121 3.22 0.86 -16.33
N ALA A 122 3.46 1.49 -15.18
CA ALA A 122 2.49 2.38 -14.59
C ALA A 122 2.46 3.75 -15.28
N VAL A 123 1.26 4.33 -15.36
CA VAL A 123 1.03 5.70 -15.82
C VAL A 123 0.75 6.57 -14.61
N GLN A 124 1.49 7.67 -14.44
CA GLN A 124 1.23 8.61 -13.38
C GLN A 124 -0.05 9.40 -13.66
N LEU A 125 -1.02 9.33 -12.75
CA LEU A 125 -2.29 10.05 -12.84
C LEU A 125 -2.22 11.41 -12.12
N LEU A 126 -1.67 11.41 -10.90
CA LEU A 126 -1.55 12.59 -10.06
C LEU A 126 -0.29 12.49 -9.20
N SER A 127 0.29 13.63 -8.85
CA SER A 127 1.26 13.73 -7.76
C SER A 127 0.96 14.99 -6.98
N ASP A 128 0.88 14.86 -5.67
CA ASP A 128 0.78 15.97 -4.73
C ASP A 128 2.06 16.06 -3.87
N ALA A 129 1.99 16.78 -2.74
CA ALA A 129 3.14 16.97 -1.84
C ALA A 129 3.46 15.75 -0.96
N HIS A 130 2.55 14.77 -0.87
CA HIS A 130 2.64 13.64 0.05
C HIS A 130 2.56 12.29 -0.64
N ALA A 131 1.99 12.21 -1.84
CA ALA A 131 1.77 10.97 -2.54
C ALA A 131 1.82 11.12 -4.05
N THR A 132 2.09 9.99 -4.70
CA THR A 132 1.93 9.80 -6.14
C THR A 132 0.83 8.78 -6.37
N VAL A 133 -0.10 9.10 -7.26
CA VAL A 133 -1.18 8.23 -7.71
C VAL A 133 -0.85 7.74 -9.12
N LEU A 134 -0.82 6.43 -9.26
CA LEU A 134 -0.46 5.74 -10.49
C LEU A 134 -1.62 4.84 -10.93
N ARG A 135 -1.76 4.63 -12.24
CA ARG A 135 -2.52 3.52 -12.82
C ARG A 135 -1.53 2.43 -13.19
N ALA A 136 -1.73 1.22 -12.68
CA ALA A 136 -0.79 0.13 -12.91
C ALA A 136 -1.50 -1.21 -13.19
N PRO A 137 -0.90 -2.10 -14.00
CA PRO A 137 -1.36 -3.47 -14.14
C PRO A 137 -1.15 -4.29 -12.85
N LEU A 138 -2.18 -5.04 -12.47
CA LEU A 138 -2.21 -5.99 -11.37
C LEU A 138 -2.62 -7.36 -11.93
N SER A 139 -1.76 -8.36 -11.76
CA SER A 139 -2.11 -9.76 -12.06
C SER A 139 -2.67 -10.40 -10.79
N LEU A 140 -3.92 -10.85 -10.83
CA LEU A 140 -4.57 -11.49 -9.69
C LEU A 140 -4.21 -12.98 -9.56
N PRO A 141 -4.27 -13.54 -8.34
CA PRO A 141 -4.03 -14.95 -8.12
C PRO A 141 -5.21 -15.78 -8.63
N HIS A 142 -4.92 -16.63 -9.62
CA HIS A 142 -5.76 -17.76 -10.04
C HIS A 142 -7.17 -17.39 -10.55
N GLU A 143 -7.22 -16.87 -11.78
CA GLU A 143 -8.36 -17.11 -12.67
C GLU A 143 -7.84 -17.85 -13.91
N SER A 144 -8.57 -18.89 -14.31
CA SER A 144 -8.20 -19.94 -15.26
C SER A 144 -7.51 -19.43 -16.53
N ASP A 145 -6.37 -20.05 -16.84
CA ASP A 145 -5.56 -20.05 -18.06
C ASP A 145 -5.00 -18.75 -18.66
N ASP A 146 -5.48 -17.55 -18.32
CA ASP A 146 -4.89 -16.29 -18.82
C ASP A 146 -4.52 -15.25 -17.76
N GLY A 147 -4.68 -15.57 -16.46
CA GLY A 147 -4.30 -14.71 -15.33
C GLY A 147 -4.89 -13.31 -15.43
N SER A 148 -6.03 -13.05 -14.76
CA SER A 148 -6.74 -11.79 -14.93
C SER A 148 -5.86 -10.58 -14.59
N LEU A 149 -5.31 -9.98 -15.65
CA LEU A 149 -4.54 -8.76 -15.62
C LEU A 149 -5.55 -7.63 -15.63
N VAL A 150 -5.58 -6.88 -14.55
CA VAL A 150 -6.51 -5.78 -14.35
C VAL A 150 -5.77 -4.49 -14.08
N SER A 151 -6.39 -3.36 -14.40
CA SER A 151 -5.85 -2.05 -14.10
C SER A 151 -6.37 -1.60 -12.74
N VAL A 152 -5.45 -1.16 -11.87
CA VAL A 152 -5.76 -0.62 -10.54
C VAL A 152 -5.14 0.76 -10.37
N VAL A 153 -5.72 1.54 -9.47
CA VAL A 153 -5.11 2.79 -8.99
C VAL A 153 -4.24 2.45 -7.79
N VAL A 154 -3.02 2.95 -7.80
CA VAL A 154 -2.01 2.73 -6.77
C VAL A 154 -1.65 4.09 -6.20
N LYS A 155 -1.86 4.29 -4.91
CA LYS A 155 -1.38 5.48 -4.20
C LYS A 155 -0.16 5.09 -3.37
N ILE A 156 0.90 5.85 -3.53
CA ILE A 156 2.21 5.60 -2.93
C ILE A 156 2.68 6.87 -2.23
N ALA A 157 3.09 6.77 -0.97
CA ALA A 157 3.59 7.92 -0.22
C ALA A 157 4.97 8.36 -0.71
N HIS A 158 5.25 9.66 -0.65
CA HIS A 158 6.60 10.19 -0.80
C HIS A 158 7.46 9.82 0.40
N HIS A 159 8.78 9.96 0.26
CA HIS A 159 9.80 9.57 1.24
C HIS A 159 9.87 10.43 2.50
N THR A 160 8.75 10.89 3.05
CA THR A 160 8.72 11.65 4.31
C THR A 160 7.90 10.93 5.36
N CYS A 161 8.27 11.06 6.64
CA CYS A 161 7.53 10.35 7.70
C CYS A 161 6.06 10.78 7.77
N GLY A 162 5.76 12.07 7.59
CA GLY A 162 4.38 12.58 7.53
C GLY A 162 3.58 12.04 6.35
N ALA A 163 4.19 11.92 5.17
CA ALA A 163 3.54 11.30 4.00
C ALA A 163 3.17 9.82 4.24
N HIS A 164 4.08 9.05 4.86
CA HIS A 164 3.81 7.66 5.21
C HIS A 164 2.66 7.56 6.22
N GLN A 165 2.66 8.43 7.24
CA GLN A 165 1.62 8.47 8.27
C GLN A 165 0.25 8.79 7.66
N ARG A 166 0.16 9.78 6.77
CA ARG A 166 -1.08 10.13 6.06
C ARG A 166 -1.64 8.98 5.23
N LEU A 167 -0.78 8.24 4.52
CA LEU A 167 -1.26 7.09 3.74
C LEU A 167 -1.77 5.96 4.64
N VAL A 168 -1.21 5.78 5.84
CA VAL A 168 -1.71 4.83 6.83
C VAL A 168 -3.09 5.25 7.34
N GLU A 169 -3.25 6.51 7.73
CA GLU A 169 -4.54 7.05 8.21
C GLU A 169 -5.63 6.95 7.13
N GLU A 170 -5.28 7.25 5.88
CA GLU A 170 -6.17 7.06 4.74
C GLU A 170 -6.56 5.59 4.56
N ALA A 171 -5.61 4.66 4.67
CA ALA A 171 -5.90 3.23 4.58
C ALA A 171 -6.79 2.72 5.73
N GLU A 172 -6.60 3.24 6.95
CA GLU A 172 -7.45 2.95 8.11
C GLU A 172 -8.88 3.45 7.89
N LEU A 173 -9.03 4.68 7.35
CA LEU A 173 -10.32 5.24 6.97
C LEU A 173 -11.01 4.35 5.92
N PHE A 174 -10.32 4.00 4.83
CA PHE A 174 -10.87 3.11 3.80
C PHE A 174 -11.29 1.76 4.38
N ASN A 175 -10.45 1.15 5.24
CA ASN A 175 -10.78 -0.11 5.88
C ASN A 175 -12.02 0.00 6.79
N ALA A 176 -12.23 1.14 7.46
CA ALA A 176 -13.39 1.36 8.31
C ALA A 176 -14.68 1.57 7.51
N ILE A 177 -14.62 2.27 6.37
CA ILE A 177 -15.81 2.60 5.56
C ILE A 177 -16.17 1.51 4.55
N SER A 178 -15.21 0.74 4.04
CA SER A 178 -15.46 -0.21 2.93
C SER A 178 -16.59 -1.21 3.20
N PRO A 179 -16.68 -1.85 4.39
CA PRO A 179 -17.79 -2.76 4.69
C PRO A 179 -19.16 -2.07 4.64
N LEU A 180 -19.23 -0.78 4.96
CA LEU A 180 -20.49 -0.02 4.97
C LEU A 180 -20.98 0.30 3.54
N LEU A 181 -20.08 0.30 2.56
CA LEU A 181 -20.39 0.58 1.16
C LEU A 181 -20.77 -0.68 0.37
N GLU A 182 -20.36 -1.87 0.84
CA GLU A 182 -20.70 -3.15 0.20
C GLU A 182 -22.11 -3.62 0.57
N ASP A 183 -22.67 -3.11 1.68
CA ASP A 183 -24.00 -3.43 2.19
C ASP A 183 -25.11 -2.59 1.55
N ASP A 184 -24.89 -1.93 0.41
CA ASP A 184 -25.96 -1.23 -0.33
C ASP A 184 -26.56 -2.18 -1.38
N PRO A 185 -27.62 -2.96 -1.04
CA PRO A 185 -28.25 -3.88 -1.96
C PRO A 185 -28.95 -3.08 -3.04
N ALA A 186 -28.29 -2.92 -4.19
CA ALA A 186 -28.89 -2.58 -5.47
C ALA A 186 -30.02 -1.55 -5.41
N GLN A 187 -29.69 -0.33 -5.83
CA GLN A 187 -30.53 0.62 -6.58
C GLN A 187 -31.74 -0.03 -7.30
N ASN A 188 -32.76 -0.41 -6.53
CA ASN A 188 -34.08 -0.84 -6.96
C ASN A 188 -35.08 0.24 -6.53
N GLU A 189 -34.71 1.52 -6.66
CA GLU A 189 -35.68 2.61 -6.58
C GLU A 189 -35.90 3.13 -8.00
N PRO A 190 -37.07 2.86 -8.60
CA PRO A 190 -37.42 3.40 -9.89
C PRO A 190 -37.79 4.88 -9.78
N ASP A 191 -37.47 5.60 -10.85
CA ASP A 191 -38.03 6.88 -11.29
C ASP A 191 -37.65 8.16 -10.51
N ALA A 192 -36.56 8.75 -10.97
CA ALA A 192 -36.51 10.12 -11.51
C ALA A 192 -37.20 11.24 -10.72
N ASP A 193 -36.40 11.93 -9.90
CA ASP A 193 -36.54 13.38 -9.74
C ASP A 193 -35.32 14.05 -10.39
N GLU A 194 -35.47 14.50 -11.64
CA GLU A 194 -34.40 14.97 -12.54
C GLU A 194 -33.73 16.30 -12.12
N ASN A 195 -33.94 16.79 -10.89
CA ASN A 195 -33.59 18.16 -10.53
C ASN A 195 -32.73 18.33 -9.27
N ALA A 196 -32.16 17.25 -8.72
CA ALA A 196 -31.12 17.35 -7.71
C ALA A 196 -29.74 17.20 -8.37
N GLU A 197 -29.07 18.33 -8.60
CA GLU A 197 -27.63 18.42 -8.91
C GLU A 197 -26.75 17.95 -7.73
N ASN A 198 -27.21 16.97 -6.95
CA ASN A 198 -26.42 16.30 -5.93
C ASN A 198 -25.44 15.40 -6.66
N ARG A 199 -24.25 15.94 -6.91
CA ARG A 199 -23.08 15.14 -7.30
C ARG A 199 -22.83 14.14 -6.18
N GLU A 200 -23.32 12.92 -6.39
CA GLU A 200 -23.07 11.80 -5.53
C GLU A 200 -21.54 11.66 -5.37
N VAL A 201 -21.06 11.70 -4.13
CA VAL A 201 -19.64 11.57 -3.85
C VAL A 201 -19.27 10.12 -4.10
N LYS A 202 -18.67 9.87 -5.27
CA LYS A 202 -18.15 8.54 -5.62
C LYS A 202 -16.93 8.22 -4.76
N ILE A 203 -17.11 7.31 -3.80
CA ILE A 203 -16.00 6.83 -2.97
C ILE A 203 -15.24 5.76 -3.77
N PRO A 204 -13.91 5.88 -3.93
CA PRO A 204 -13.12 4.87 -4.62
C PRO A 204 -13.24 3.52 -3.93
N ARG A 205 -13.33 2.45 -4.73
CA ARG A 205 -13.32 1.09 -4.20
C ARG A 205 -11.96 0.77 -3.58
N PHE A 206 -11.96 0.13 -2.41
CA PHE A 206 -10.73 -0.22 -1.69
C PHE A 206 -10.31 -1.66 -1.98
N TYR A 207 -9.11 -1.85 -2.52
CA TYR A 207 -8.51 -3.16 -2.82
C TYR A 207 -7.33 -3.52 -1.90
N GLY A 208 -7.15 -2.76 -0.84
CA GLY A 208 -6.29 -3.12 0.27
C GLY A 208 -5.09 -2.20 0.46
N PHE A 209 -4.46 -2.39 1.61
CA PHE A 209 -3.28 -1.64 2.04
C PHE A 209 -2.17 -2.63 2.38
N TYR A 210 -0.98 -2.37 1.85
CA TYR A 210 0.14 -3.30 1.86
C TYR A 210 1.40 -2.61 2.37
N LEU A 211 2.16 -3.34 3.18
CA LEU A 211 3.45 -2.89 3.71
C LEU A 211 4.61 -3.73 3.18
N PRO A 212 5.79 -3.11 2.96
CA PRO A 212 6.97 -3.82 2.52
C PRO A 212 7.44 -4.82 3.59
N VAL A 213 7.75 -6.03 3.15
CA VAL A 213 8.25 -7.13 3.96
C VAL A 213 9.76 -7.17 3.86
N ARG A 214 10.44 -7.18 5.01
CA ARG A 214 11.90 -7.30 5.07
C ARG A 214 12.36 -8.74 4.85
N LYS A 215 13.67 -8.90 4.65
CA LYS A 215 14.33 -10.21 4.58
C LYS A 215 14.08 -11.09 5.82
N ASP A 216 13.80 -10.49 6.98
CA ASP A 216 13.48 -11.23 8.22
C ASP A 216 11.97 -11.56 8.35
N GLY A 217 11.15 -11.21 7.35
CA GLY A 217 9.70 -11.39 7.37
C GLY A 217 8.93 -10.36 8.16
N SER A 218 9.61 -9.40 8.80
CA SER A 218 8.92 -8.32 9.49
C SER A 218 8.43 -7.26 8.50
N MET A 219 7.18 -6.86 8.67
CA MET A 219 6.71 -5.55 8.24
C MET A 219 7.09 -4.54 9.34
N ARG A 220 7.25 -3.26 9.04
CA ARG A 220 7.26 -2.26 10.12
C ARG A 220 6.49 -1.05 9.66
N PHE A 221 5.44 -0.72 10.40
CA PHE A 221 4.98 0.65 10.52
C PHE A 221 6.12 1.39 11.22
N ARG A 222 6.87 2.19 10.47
CA ARG A 222 7.88 3.04 11.09
C ARG A 222 7.23 4.41 11.25
N SER A 223 6.99 4.82 12.49
CA SER A 223 6.85 6.23 12.84
C SER A 223 8.23 6.76 13.20
N HIS A 224 8.50 8.01 12.87
CA HIS A 224 9.74 8.68 13.23
C HIS A 224 9.65 9.15 14.69
N GLY A 225 9.71 8.19 15.63
CA GLY A 225 9.53 8.43 17.06
C GLY A 225 8.12 8.88 17.45
N GLU A 226 7.91 9.19 18.73
CA GLU A 226 6.62 9.67 19.26
C GLU A 226 6.32 11.13 18.87
N LEU A 227 7.28 11.84 18.29
CA LEU A 227 7.20 13.27 17.96
C LEU A 227 7.07 13.56 16.46
N CYS A 228 7.06 12.55 15.58
CA CYS A 228 6.71 12.75 14.16
C CYS A 228 5.20 12.56 14.00
N ASP A 229 4.55 13.65 13.61
CA ASP A 229 3.17 13.69 13.16
C ASP A 229 3.08 13.73 11.63
N GLU A 230 1.86 13.91 11.12
CA GLU A 230 1.55 14.02 9.69
C GLU A 230 2.17 15.25 9.00
N GLU A 231 2.59 16.28 9.74
CA GLU A 231 3.21 17.49 9.19
C GLU A 231 4.74 17.34 9.06
N CYS A 232 5.31 16.30 9.63
CA CYS A 232 6.75 16.12 9.65
C CYS A 232 7.30 15.75 8.25
N GLN A 233 8.13 16.63 7.71
CA GLN A 233 8.72 16.51 6.36
C GLN A 233 10.08 15.81 6.35
N GLN A 234 10.46 15.12 7.43
CA GLN A 234 11.77 14.47 7.48
C GLN A 234 11.85 13.32 6.49
N GLU A 235 12.88 13.36 5.65
CA GLU A 235 13.15 12.30 4.69
C GLU A 235 13.49 11.00 5.40
N VAL A 236 12.88 9.90 4.95
CA VAL A 236 13.07 8.58 5.54
C VAL A 236 13.54 7.58 4.48
N PRO A 237 14.55 6.73 4.79
CA PRO A 237 15.07 5.74 3.85
C PRO A 237 14.22 4.46 3.83
N TRP A 238 12.95 4.55 4.21
CA TRP A 238 12.08 3.40 4.35
C TRP A 238 11.30 3.22 3.05
N MET A 239 11.09 1.98 2.66
CA MET A 239 10.19 1.66 1.55
C MET A 239 8.79 2.20 1.85
N THR A 240 8.19 2.79 0.83
CA THR A 240 6.87 3.39 0.90
C THR A 240 5.73 2.36 0.98
N PRO A 241 4.70 2.59 1.80
CA PRO A 241 3.48 1.78 1.79
C PRO A 241 2.70 1.89 0.47
N ILE A 242 1.85 0.90 0.18
CA ILE A 242 1.00 0.88 -1.02
C ILE A 242 -0.47 0.79 -0.63
N LEU A 243 -1.26 1.72 -1.16
CA LEU A 243 -2.71 1.72 -1.09
C LEU A 243 -3.28 1.38 -2.49
N LEU A 244 -4.04 0.30 -2.60
CA LEU A 244 -4.70 -0.13 -3.84
C LEU A 244 -6.16 0.28 -3.84
N LEU A 245 -6.55 0.97 -4.92
CA LEU A 245 -7.89 1.52 -5.13
C LEU A 245 -8.43 1.11 -6.52
N GLY A 246 -9.75 1.13 -6.66
CA GLY A 246 -10.44 0.95 -7.93
C GLY A 246 -10.41 2.20 -8.78
N GLY A 247 -10.23 2.00 -10.09
CA GLY A 247 -10.17 3.08 -11.06
C GLY A 247 -11.53 3.36 -11.69
N GLU A 248 -12.38 4.16 -11.06
CA GLU A 248 -13.41 4.87 -11.83
C GLU A 248 -12.79 6.16 -12.35
N THR A 249 -11.87 6.03 -13.31
CA THR A 249 -11.55 7.20 -14.12
C THR A 249 -12.61 7.21 -15.19
N GLU A 250 -13.65 8.00 -14.97
CA GLU A 250 -14.43 8.51 -16.09
C GLU A 250 -13.41 9.24 -16.99
N GLU A 251 -12.92 8.54 -18.01
CA GLU A 251 -12.54 9.20 -19.25
C GLU A 251 -13.82 9.84 -19.75
N THR A 252 -14.18 11.00 -19.19
CA THR A 252 -15.02 11.95 -19.88
C THR A 252 -14.23 12.29 -21.12
N ALA A 253 -14.61 11.61 -22.20
CA ALA A 253 -14.18 11.90 -23.54
C ALA A 253 -14.38 13.40 -23.78
N LEU A 254 -13.31 14.17 -23.62
CA LEU A 254 -13.10 15.41 -24.33
C LEU A 254 -12.86 15.01 -25.79
N GLU A 255 -13.92 14.53 -26.44
CA GLU A 255 -14.06 14.61 -27.89
C GLU A 255 -14.51 16.05 -28.18
N ASP A 256 -13.53 16.94 -28.37
CA ASP A 256 -13.69 18.23 -29.06
C ASP A 256 -13.11 18.12 -30.48
#